data_AF-A0A8H4XRM7-F1
#
_entry.id   AF-A0A8H4XRM7-F1
#
_cell.length_a   1.000
_cell.length_b   1.000
_cell.length_c   1.000
_cell.angle_alpha   90.00
_cell.angle_beta   90.00
_cell.angle_gamma   90.00
#
_symmetry.space_group_name_H-M   'P 1'
#
loop_
_entity.id
_entity.type
_entity.pdbx_description
1 polymer ?
#
loop_
_entity_poly.entity_id
_entity_poly.type
_entity_poly.pdbx_seq_one_letter_code
_entity_poly.pdbx_strand_id
1 'polypeptide(L)'
;MFWRFGGYANISTVDTLLDKPDVSLEELLDEPELISELKQHNTKLIEYLREDHILKKLLEYVVAPPLINDDDNDDDDDDDAKTKSDEKSTAGDDTKKDEEILEPEDLERADKQRSKFAYMACEILSSETWSILESIMLNEA
;
A
#
# COMPACT_ATOMS: atom_id res chain seq x y z
N MET A 1 -1.27 -1.61 -39.67
CA MET A 1 -2.68 -1.68 -39.22
C MET A 1 -3.11 -3.13 -39.20
N PHE A 2 -3.42 -3.75 -38.05
CA PHE A 2 -4.10 -5.07 -38.01
C PHE A 2 -4.54 -5.57 -36.61
N TRP A 3 -4.17 -4.95 -35.49
CA TRP A 3 -4.82 -5.25 -34.21
C TRP A 3 -5.80 -4.17 -33.81
N ARG A 4 -7.01 -4.28 -34.35
CA ARG A 4 -8.21 -3.79 -33.69
C ARG A 4 -8.94 -5.03 -33.21
N PHE A 5 -8.61 -5.46 -31.99
CA PHE A 5 -9.52 -6.31 -31.24
C PHE A 5 -10.81 -5.50 -31.11
N GLY A 6 -11.77 -5.82 -31.96
CA GLY A 6 -13.13 -5.35 -31.84
C GLY A 6 -13.81 -6.08 -30.69
N GLY A 7 -14.62 -5.35 -29.94
CA GLY A 7 -15.89 -5.89 -29.49
C GLY A 7 -16.06 -6.12 -27.99
N TYR A 8 -15.06 -5.90 -27.16
CA TYR A 8 -15.29 -5.74 -25.72
C TYR A 8 -14.85 -4.33 -25.37
N ALA A 9 -15.80 -3.47 -24.96
CA ALA A 9 -15.45 -2.48 -23.98
C ALA A 9 -14.85 -3.31 -22.83
N ASN A 10 -13.52 -3.30 -22.66
CA ASN A 10 -12.93 -3.80 -21.43
C ASN A 10 -13.54 -2.91 -20.37
N ILE A 11 -14.56 -3.43 -19.71
CA ILE A 11 -15.13 -2.79 -18.54
C ILE A 11 -13.96 -2.71 -17.57
N SER A 12 -13.58 -1.49 -17.21
CA SER A 12 -12.52 -1.24 -16.26
C SER A 12 -12.84 -2.02 -14.98
N THR A 13 -11.93 -2.88 -14.54
CA THR A 13 -12.13 -3.63 -13.30
C THR A 13 -12.15 -2.67 -12.12
N VAL A 14 -11.35 -1.60 -12.20
CA VAL A 14 -11.33 -0.50 -11.24
C VAL A 14 -12.70 0.19 -11.16
N ASP A 15 -13.36 0.46 -12.28
CA ASP A 15 -14.70 1.05 -12.31
C ASP A 15 -15.72 0.13 -11.65
N THR A 16 -15.66 -1.18 -11.94
CA THR A 16 -16.57 -2.15 -11.31
C THR A 16 -16.32 -2.30 -9.81
N LEU A 17 -15.08 -2.07 -9.37
CA LEU A 17 -14.70 -2.10 -7.98
C LEU A 17 -15.21 -0.83 -7.25
N LEU A 18 -15.03 0.34 -7.87
CA LEU A 18 -15.52 1.63 -7.39
C LEU A 18 -17.05 1.77 -7.38
N ASP A 19 -17.76 0.99 -8.20
CA ASP A 19 -19.22 0.94 -8.18
C ASP A 19 -19.77 0.20 -6.93
N LYS A 20 -18.92 -0.51 -6.17
CA LYS A 20 -19.32 -1.12 -4.89
C LYS A 20 -19.38 -0.05 -3.79
N PRO A 21 -20.41 -0.07 -2.93
CA PRO A 21 -20.59 0.95 -1.89
C PRO A 21 -19.54 0.91 -0.78
N ASP A 22 -18.91 -0.25 -0.54
CA ASP A 22 -17.98 -0.49 0.57
C ASP A 22 -16.57 -0.85 0.07
N VAL A 23 -16.13 -0.23 -1.03
CA VAL A 23 -14.78 -0.48 -1.59
C VAL A 23 -13.70 0.04 -0.63
N SER A 24 -12.76 -0.85 -0.30
CA SER A 24 -11.58 -0.50 0.50
C SER A 24 -10.44 0.02 -0.39
N LEU A 25 -9.58 0.86 0.17
CA LEU A 25 -8.41 1.37 -0.55
C LEU A 25 -7.43 0.22 -0.84
N GLU A 26 -7.32 -0.71 0.09
CA GLU A 26 -6.49 -1.91 0.01
C GLU A 26 -6.89 -2.79 -1.19
N GLU A 27 -8.19 -2.99 -1.42
CA GLU A 27 -8.68 -3.70 -2.62
C GLU A 27 -8.24 -2.99 -3.90
N LEU A 28 -8.31 -1.65 -3.96
CA LEU A 28 -7.86 -0.88 -5.13
C LEU A 28 -6.35 -0.96 -5.33
N LEU A 29 -5.56 -0.89 -4.26
CA LEU A 29 -4.09 -1.01 -4.33
C LEU A 29 -3.63 -2.40 -4.79
N ASP A 30 -4.48 -3.42 -4.66
CA ASP A 30 -4.22 -4.75 -5.17
C ASP A 30 -4.57 -4.92 -6.66
N GLU A 31 -5.32 -4.01 -7.26
CA GLU A 31 -5.69 -4.08 -8.68
C GLU A 31 -4.50 -3.80 -9.61
N PRO A 32 -4.17 -4.72 -10.53
CA PRO A 32 -3.01 -4.57 -11.42
C PRO A 32 -3.16 -3.43 -12.43
N GLU A 33 -4.40 -3.09 -12.79
CA GLU A 33 -4.71 -2.02 -13.73
C GLU A 33 -4.84 -0.64 -13.06
N LEU A 34 -4.70 -0.54 -11.73
CA LEU A 34 -4.87 0.73 -11.00
C LEU A 34 -4.02 1.86 -11.59
N ILE A 35 -2.71 1.61 -11.77
CA ILE A 35 -1.76 2.61 -12.28
C ILE A 35 -2.01 2.89 -13.76
N SER A 36 -2.37 1.86 -14.55
CA SER A 36 -2.63 2.02 -15.97
C SER A 36 -3.88 2.90 -16.20
N GLU A 37 -4.91 2.70 -15.40
CA GLU A 37 -6.16 3.46 -15.43
C GLU A 37 -5.99 4.89 -14.91
N LEU A 38 -5.20 5.09 -13.86
CA LEU A 38 -4.82 6.42 -13.40
C LEU A 38 -4.12 7.21 -14.50
N LYS A 39 -3.16 6.57 -15.21
CA LYS A 39 -2.45 7.16 -16.35
C LYS A 39 -3.35 7.43 -17.56
N GLN A 40 -4.44 6.66 -17.71
CA GLN A 40 -5.46 6.90 -18.73
C GLN A 40 -6.49 7.97 -18.33
N HIS A 41 -6.29 8.65 -17.20
CA HIS A 41 -7.19 9.65 -16.65
C HIS A 41 -8.60 9.12 -16.39
N ASN A 42 -8.73 7.92 -15.80
CA ASN A 42 -10.02 7.44 -15.31
C ASN A 42 -10.57 8.42 -14.27
N THR A 43 -11.68 9.10 -14.60
CA THR A 43 -12.25 10.16 -13.75
C THR A 43 -12.83 9.62 -12.45
N LYS A 44 -13.44 8.43 -12.44
CA LYS A 44 -13.97 7.83 -11.19
C LYS A 44 -12.84 7.54 -10.22
N LEU A 45 -11.76 6.95 -10.73
CA LEU A 45 -10.58 6.66 -9.92
C LEU A 45 -9.94 7.93 -9.36
N ILE A 46 -9.78 8.96 -10.19
CA ILE A 46 -9.21 10.25 -9.75
C ILE A 46 -10.07 10.89 -8.67
N GLU A 47 -11.40 10.90 -8.83
CA GLU A 47 -12.32 11.49 -7.85
C GLU A 47 -12.31 10.74 -6.52
N TYR A 48 -12.11 9.41 -6.54
CA TYR A 48 -11.92 8.64 -5.31
C TYR A 48 -10.56 8.91 -4.65
N LEU A 49 -9.48 8.86 -5.42
CA LEU A 49 -8.11 9.00 -4.89
C LEU A 49 -7.82 10.39 -4.33
N ARG A 50 -8.51 11.42 -4.84
CA ARG A 50 -8.33 12.80 -4.37
C ARG A 50 -9.03 13.11 -3.05
N GLU A 51 -9.85 12.21 -2.52
CA GLU A 51 -10.56 12.42 -1.25
C GLU A 51 -9.56 12.50 -0.08
N ASP A 52 -9.75 13.44 0.84
CA ASP A 52 -8.79 13.74 1.90
C ASP A 52 -8.40 12.52 2.75
N HIS A 53 -9.39 11.69 3.09
CA HIS A 53 -9.18 10.51 3.90
C HIS A 53 -8.39 9.42 3.16
N ILE A 54 -8.54 9.34 1.83
CA ILE A 54 -7.77 8.43 0.97
C ILE A 54 -6.35 8.94 0.83
N LEU A 55 -6.16 10.22 0.52
CA LEU A 55 -4.84 10.85 0.46
C LEU A 55 -4.04 10.67 1.75
N LYS A 56 -4.72 10.82 2.90
CA LYS A 56 -4.09 10.58 4.22
C LYS A 56 -3.64 9.14 4.38
N LYS A 57 -4.47 8.14 4.05
CA LYS A 57 -4.09 6.73 4.10
C LYS A 57 -2.93 6.41 3.14
N LEU A 58 -2.96 6.95 1.93
CA LEU A 58 -1.87 6.79 0.96
C LEU A 58 -0.55 7.32 1.54
N LEU A 59 -0.58 8.50 2.18
CA LEU A 59 0.59 9.05 2.85
C LEU A 59 1.03 8.17 4.03
N GLU A 60 0.10 7.66 4.84
CA GLU A 60 0.37 6.73 5.94
C GLU A 60 1.09 5.46 5.45
N TYR A 61 0.71 4.89 4.30
CA TYR A 61 1.42 3.76 3.71
C TYR A 61 2.84 4.12 3.26
N VAL A 62 3.06 5.32 2.73
CA VAL A 62 4.39 5.75 2.26
C VAL A 62 5.35 6.02 3.42
N VAL A 63 4.88 6.60 4.53
CA VAL A 63 5.72 6.94 5.69
C VAL A 63 5.86 5.81 6.71
N ALA A 64 5.09 4.74 6.54
CA ALA A 64 5.11 3.58 7.41
C ALA A 64 6.48 2.86 7.34
N PRO A 65 7.18 2.68 8.49
CA PRO A 65 8.42 1.90 8.50
C PRO A 65 8.14 0.43 8.13
N PRO A 66 9.12 -0.28 7.55
CA PRO A 66 9.02 -1.73 7.34
C PRO A 66 8.91 -2.47 8.67
N LEU A 67 8.26 -3.63 8.71
CA LEU A 67 8.12 -4.42 9.94
C LEU A 67 9.36 -5.28 10.21
N ILE A 68 10.09 -5.66 9.15
CA ILE A 68 11.41 -6.28 9.20
C ILE A 68 12.47 -5.24 8.81
N ASN A 69 13.49 -5.08 9.65
CA ASN A 69 14.70 -4.33 9.28
C ASN A 69 15.65 -5.28 8.55
N ASP A 70 15.99 -4.99 7.29
CA ASP A 70 16.92 -5.80 6.51
C ASP A 70 18.37 -5.78 7.05
N ASP A 71 18.67 -4.93 8.04
CA ASP A 71 19.98 -4.79 8.69
C ASP A 71 20.38 -5.99 9.59
N ASP A 72 19.50 -6.97 9.81
CA ASP A 72 19.81 -8.21 10.55
C ASP A 72 20.27 -9.37 9.64
N ASN A 73 20.49 -9.14 8.35
CA ASN A 73 20.95 -10.16 7.38
C ASN A 73 22.46 -10.12 7.08
N ASP A 74 23.27 -9.61 8.01
CA ASP A 74 24.72 -9.82 8.02
C ASP A 74 25.11 -10.35 9.41
N ASP A 75 24.93 -11.67 9.65
CA ASP A 75 25.94 -12.50 10.34
C ASP A 75 25.51 -13.99 10.40
N ASP A 76 26.40 -14.82 9.84
CA ASP A 76 26.76 -16.20 10.20
C ASP A 76 25.93 -17.42 9.72
N ASP A 77 26.47 -18.03 8.64
CA ASP A 77 26.80 -19.45 8.58
C ASP A 77 27.42 -19.92 9.93
N ASP A 78 26.69 -20.62 10.81
CA ASP A 78 27.15 -21.83 11.55
C ASP A 78 26.07 -22.44 12.47
N ASP A 79 26.24 -23.71 12.75
CA ASP A 79 25.46 -24.69 13.52
C ASP A 79 24.79 -24.30 14.87
N ASP A 80 23.68 -25.01 15.13
CA ASP A 80 23.25 -25.59 16.42
C ASP A 80 22.84 -24.68 17.62
N ALA A 81 21.55 -24.75 17.94
CA ALA A 81 20.91 -24.60 19.26
C ALA A 81 21.39 -23.49 20.23
N LYS A 82 20.58 -22.42 20.40
CA LYS A 82 19.98 -22.03 21.71
C LYS A 82 19.11 -20.78 21.65
N THR A 83 17.98 -20.90 22.34
CA THR A 83 17.15 -19.83 22.91
C THR A 83 17.95 -18.87 23.81
N LYS A 84 17.66 -17.55 23.68
CA LYS A 84 17.47 -16.50 24.72
C LYS A 84 17.62 -15.11 24.06
N SER A 85 16.54 -14.35 23.90
CA SER A 85 16.07 -13.30 24.83
C SER A 85 17.10 -12.22 25.14
N ASP A 86 16.93 -11.01 24.59
CA ASP A 86 17.27 -9.76 25.28
C ASP A 86 16.40 -8.61 24.72
N GLU A 87 15.71 -7.94 25.66
CA GLU A 87 14.87 -6.76 25.44
C GLU A 87 15.71 -5.47 25.38
N LYS A 88 15.06 -4.37 24.93
CA LYS A 88 15.14 -2.97 25.42
C LYS A 88 15.77 -1.96 24.42
N SER A 89 15.22 -0.78 24.08
CA SER A 89 14.05 0.03 24.48
C SER A 89 13.92 1.29 23.60
N THR A 90 12.70 1.77 23.36
CA THR A 90 12.35 3.21 23.46
C THR A 90 10.92 3.37 24.00
N ALA A 91 10.72 4.42 24.77
CA ALA A 91 9.66 4.55 25.77
C ALA A 91 8.37 5.19 25.25
N GLY A 92 7.24 4.70 25.78
CA GLY A 92 6.01 5.47 26.00
C GLY A 92 4.80 5.08 25.17
N ASP A 93 3.99 4.14 25.67
CA ASP A 93 2.58 4.38 26.04
C ASP A 93 1.91 3.03 26.39
N ASP A 94 1.29 2.98 27.57
CA ASP A 94 0.66 1.79 28.14
C ASP A 94 -0.66 1.48 27.42
N THR A 95 -0.65 0.50 26.51
CA THR A 95 -1.84 -0.32 26.24
C THR A 95 -1.40 -1.74 25.95
N LYS A 96 -1.61 -2.64 26.92
CA LYS A 96 -1.49 -4.09 26.72
C LYS A 96 -2.41 -4.52 25.57
N LYS A 97 -1.85 -4.70 24.39
CA LYS A 97 -2.44 -5.55 23.35
C LYS A 97 -1.64 -6.83 23.39
N ASP A 98 -2.35 -7.94 23.50
CA ASP A 98 -1.78 -9.27 23.37
C ASP A 98 -1.06 -9.33 22.02
N GLU A 99 0.27 -9.20 22.02
CA GLU A 99 1.10 -9.39 20.83
C GLU A 99 1.06 -10.88 20.50
N GLU A 100 0.08 -11.25 19.68
CA GLU A 100 0.03 -12.53 19.02
C GLU A 100 1.28 -12.61 18.13
N ILE A 101 2.29 -13.34 18.58
CA ILE A 101 3.55 -13.55 17.84
C ILE A 101 3.16 -14.23 16.53
N LEU A 102 3.14 -13.48 15.43
CA LEU A 102 2.93 -14.05 14.10
C LEU A 102 4.06 -15.03 13.79
N GLU A 103 3.72 -16.10 13.09
CA GLU A 103 4.72 -17.00 12.54
C GLU A 103 5.65 -16.21 11.59
N PRO A 104 6.96 -16.50 11.57
CA PRO A 104 7.92 -15.75 10.74
C PRO A 104 7.52 -15.65 9.26
N GLU A 105 6.88 -16.69 8.71
CA GLU A 105 6.36 -16.68 7.34
C GLU A 105 5.21 -15.68 7.14
N ASP A 106 4.32 -15.53 8.13
CA ASP A 106 3.19 -14.63 8.03
C ASP A 106 3.61 -13.17 8.25
N LEU A 107 4.65 -12.93 9.06
CA LEU A 107 5.28 -11.63 9.18
C LEU A 107 5.92 -11.18 7.86
N GLU A 108 6.67 -12.07 7.20
CA GLU A 108 7.29 -11.79 5.90
C GLU A 108 6.23 -11.48 4.82
N ARG A 109 5.10 -12.20 4.82
CA ARG A 109 3.98 -11.92 3.90
C ARG A 109 3.35 -10.55 4.18
N ALA A 110 3.12 -10.23 5.45
CA ALA A 110 2.57 -8.93 5.84
C ALA A 110 3.49 -7.78 5.40
N ASP A 111 4.80 -7.96 5.51
CA ASP A 111 5.78 -6.97 5.06
C ASP A 111 5.84 -6.80 3.55
N LYS A 112 5.79 -7.90 2.80
CA LYS A 112 5.68 -7.85 1.34
C LYS A 112 4.44 -7.10 0.90
N GLN A 113 3.30 -7.36 1.56
CA GLN A 113 2.05 -6.67 1.27
C GLN A 113 2.14 -5.18 1.60
N ARG A 114 2.70 -4.84 2.76
CA ARG A 114 2.90 -3.45 3.18
C ARG A 114 3.82 -2.69 2.23
N SER A 115 4.93 -3.31 1.82
CA SER A 115 5.88 -2.75 0.86
C SER A 115 5.24 -2.53 -0.51
N LYS A 116 4.38 -3.46 -0.97
CA LYS A 116 3.59 -3.30 -2.19
C LYS A 116 2.67 -2.08 -2.09
N PHE A 117 1.93 -1.94 -1.00
CA PHE A 117 1.02 -0.79 -0.80
C PHE A 117 1.77 0.53 -0.71
N ALA A 118 2.90 0.58 -0.02
CA ALA A 118 3.76 1.76 0.02
C ALA A 118 4.25 2.17 -1.38
N TYR A 119 4.68 1.19 -2.19
CA TYR A 119 5.11 1.42 -3.57
C TYR A 119 3.97 1.97 -4.44
N MET A 120 2.80 1.34 -4.40
CA MET A 120 1.63 1.76 -5.17
C MET A 120 1.14 3.15 -4.75
N ALA A 121 1.12 3.43 -3.44
CA ALA A 121 0.77 4.75 -2.93
C ALA A 121 1.77 5.83 -3.37
N CYS A 122 3.06 5.52 -3.37
CA CYS A 122 4.09 6.41 -3.90
C CYS A 122 3.88 6.70 -5.40
N GLU A 123 3.58 5.69 -6.22
CA GLU A 123 3.26 5.86 -7.65
C GLU A 123 2.03 6.75 -7.88
N ILE A 124 0.99 6.62 -7.05
CA ILE A 124 -0.22 7.44 -7.14
C ILE A 124 0.08 8.90 -6.78
N LEU A 125 0.73 9.12 -5.63
CA LEU A 125 1.04 10.46 -5.10
C LEU A 125 2.07 11.20 -5.97
N SER A 126 2.98 10.45 -6.61
CA SER A 126 3.96 10.99 -7.57
C SER A 126 3.42 11.14 -9.00
N SER A 127 2.16 10.76 -9.24
CA SER A 127 1.55 10.87 -10.56
C SER A 127 1.41 12.33 -11.00
N GLU A 128 1.46 12.57 -12.32
CA GLU A 128 1.25 13.90 -12.93
C GLU A 128 -0.23 14.35 -12.91
N THR A 129 -1.07 13.71 -12.11
CA THR A 129 -2.50 13.99 -12.04
C THR A 129 -2.72 15.27 -11.23
N TRP A 130 -2.92 16.38 -11.93
CA TRP A 130 -3.06 17.70 -11.31
C TRP A 130 -4.16 17.76 -10.24
N SER A 131 -5.29 17.08 -10.45
CA SER A 131 -6.39 17.04 -9.47
C SER A 131 -5.98 16.43 -8.13
N ILE A 132 -5.10 15.42 -8.15
CA ILE A 132 -4.57 14.78 -6.93
C ILE A 132 -3.58 15.74 -6.26
N LEU A 133 -2.65 16.31 -7.03
CA LEU A 133 -1.66 17.27 -6.53
C LEU A 133 -2.32 18.51 -5.89
N GLU A 134 -3.33 19.07 -6.57
CA GLU A 134 -4.11 20.20 -6.05
C GLU A 134 -4.80 19.82 -4.73
N SER A 135 -5.42 18.65 -4.66
CA SER A 135 -6.11 18.20 -3.44
C SER A 135 -5.12 17.99 -2.28
N ILE A 136 -3.93 17.46 -2.55
CA ILE A 136 -2.84 17.37 -1.55
C ILE A 136 -2.41 18.75 -1.06
N MET A 137 -2.24 19.72 -1.96
CA MET A 137 -1.81 21.09 -1.60
C MET A 137 -2.88 21.88 -0.86
N LEU A 138 -4.16 21.60 -1.10
CA LEU A 138 -5.28 22.25 -0.43
C LEU A 138 -5.58 21.66 0.95
N ASN A 139 -5.07 20.46 1.23
CA ASN A 139 -5.23 19.82 2.53
C ASN A 139 -4.27 20.46 3.56
N GLU A 140 -4.68 21.61 4.10
CA GLU A 140 -4.04 22.21 5.27
C GLU A 140 -4.40 21.38 6.51
N ALA A 141 -3.42 20.62 7.02
CA ALA A 141 -3.54 19.78 8.21
C ALA A 141 -4.00 20.53 9.47
#